data_AF-F0Y9F5-F1
#
_entry.id   AF-F0Y9F5-F1
#
_cell.length_a   1.000
_cell.length_b   1.000
_cell.length_c   1.000
_cell.angle_alpha   90.00
_cell.angle_beta   90.00
_cell.angle_gamma   90.00
#
_symmetry.space_group_name_H-M   'P 1'
#
loop_
_entity.id
_entity.type
_entity.pdbx_description
1 polymer ?
#
loop_
_entity_poly.entity_id
_entity_poly.type
_entity_poly.pdbx_seq_one_letter_code
_entity_poly.pdbx_strand_id
1 'polypeptide(L)' 'LFRDICRQVPTVLTIYDVDMTVTEARGVVKAAFAKNAGVTDARTIAILNHKGRTELQEATLQYKTKAQLMAF' A
#
# COMPACT_ATOMS: atom_id res chain seq x y z
N LEU A 1 4.94 -6.66 -6.32
CA LEU A 1 4.42 -5.49 -5.59
C LEU A 1 3.00 -5.70 -5.09
N PHE A 2 1.97 -5.71 -5.95
CA PHE A 2 0.57 -5.90 -5.52
C PHE A 2 0.37 -7.14 -4.63
N ARG A 3 0.87 -8.30 -5.08
CA ARG A 3 0.82 -9.55 -4.30
C ARG A 3 1.52 -9.44 -2.93
N ASP A 4 2.64 -8.74 -2.89
CA ASP A 4 3.45 -8.62 -1.68
C ASP A 4 2.75 -7.72 -0.66
N ILE A 5 2.15 -6.62 -1.12
CA ILE A 5 1.28 -5.75 -0.30
C ILE A 5 0.11 -6.56 0.24
N CYS A 6 -0.63 -7.29 -0.60
CA CYS A 6 -1.79 -8.08 -0.16
C CYS A 6 -1.47 -9.15 0.90
N ARG A 7 -0.22 -9.64 0.94
CA ARG A 7 0.26 -10.56 1.98
C ARG A 7 0.55 -9.86 3.31
N GLN A 8 1.01 -8.61 3.26
CA GLN A 8 1.35 -7.83 4.44
C GLN A 8 0.17 -7.05 5.03
N VAL A 9 -0.89 -6.79 4.24
CA VAL A 9 -2.09 -6.07 4.68
C VAL A 9 -2.65 -6.59 6.01
N PRO A 10 -2.86 -7.91 6.25
CA PRO A 10 -3.36 -8.38 7.53
C PRO A 10 -2.45 -8.02 8.70
N THR A 11 -1.13 -8.20 8.54
CA THR A 11 -0.14 -7.85 9.56
C THR A 11 -0.16 -6.37 9.89
N VAL A 12 -0.23 -5.50 8.87
CA VAL A 12 -0.29 -4.05 9.03
C VAL A 12 -1.59 -3.65 9.74
N LEU A 13 -2.75 -4.21 9.35
CA LEU A 13 -4.02 -3.92 10.03
C LEU A 13 -3.98 -4.27 11.52
N THR A 14 -3.37 -5.41 11.88
CA THR A 14 -3.20 -5.81 13.29
C THR A 14 -2.23 -4.90 14.05
N ILE A 15 -1.10 -4.51 13.44
CA ILE A 15 -0.11 -3.63 14.09
C ILE A 15 -0.70 -2.24 14.37
N TYR A 16 -1.47 -1.71 13.44
CA TYR A 16 -2.03 -0.36 13.52
C TYR A 16 -3.45 -0.30 14.13
N ASP A 17 -3.98 -1.45 14.55
CA ASP A 17 -5.31 -1.60 15.14
C ASP A 17 -6.38 -0.85 14.33
N VAL A 18 -6.43 -1.14 13.02
CA VAL A 18 -7.34 -0.46 12.09
C VAL A 18 -8.64 -1.25 11.98
N ASP A 19 -9.77 -0.60 12.24
CA ASP A 19 -11.12 -1.15 12.13
C ASP A 19 -11.58 -1.27 10.66
N MET A 20 -10.81 -2.00 9.85
CA MET A 20 -11.10 -2.24 8.44
C MET A 20 -10.90 -3.71 8.12
N THR A 21 -11.79 -4.28 7.31
CA THR A 21 -11.63 -5.67 6.89
C THR A 21 -10.46 -5.82 5.92
N VAL A 22 -9.82 -6.99 5.92
CA VAL A 22 -8.75 -7.31 4.96
C VAL A 22 -9.23 -7.16 3.51
N THR A 23 -10.51 -7.42 3.24
CA THR A 23 -11.12 -7.29 1.91
C THR A 23 -11.23 -5.82 1.49
N GLU A 24 -11.68 -4.94 2.37
CA GLU A 24 -11.76 -3.49 2.11
C GLU A 24 -10.36 -2.91 1.90
N ALA A 25 -9.40 -3.24 2.75
CA ALA A 25 -8.02 -2.78 2.63
C ALA A 25 -7.39 -3.22 1.28
N ARG A 26 -7.63 -4.47 0.87
CA ARG A 26 -7.22 -4.95 -0.47
C ARG A 26 -7.92 -4.20 -1.60
N GLY A 27 -9.18 -3.80 -1.41
CA GLY A 27 -9.94 -2.96 -2.33
C GLY A 27 -9.30 -1.57 -2.51
N VAL A 28 -8.91 -0.91 -1.42
CA VAL A 28 -8.19 0.37 -1.45
C VAL A 28 -6.86 0.25 -2.18
N VAL A 29 -6.08 -0.79 -1.88
CA VAL A 29 -4.83 -1.08 -2.59
C VAL A 29 -5.11 -1.25 -4.09
N LYS A 30 -6.11 -2.04 -4.48
CA LYS A 30 -6.48 -2.23 -5.89
C LYS A 30 -6.86 -0.90 -6.57
N ALA A 31 -7.62 -0.04 -5.89
CA ALA A 31 -7.98 1.28 -6.40
C ALA A 31 -6.74 2.16 -6.61
N ALA A 32 -5.76 2.14 -5.70
CA ALA A 32 -4.51 2.87 -5.83
C ALA A 32 -3.67 2.41 -7.04
N PHE A 33 -3.62 1.11 -7.32
CA PHE A 33 -2.99 0.59 -8.54
C PHE A 33 -3.77 0.98 -9.79
N ALA A 34 -5.11 0.94 -9.75
CA ALA A 34 -5.95 1.31 -10.88
C ALA A 34 -5.83 2.79 -11.25
N LYS A 35 -5.65 3.70 -10.27
CA LYS A 35 -5.39 5.14 -10.51
C LYS A 35 -4.18 5.38 -11.42
N ASN A 36 -3.18 4.50 -11.39
CA ASN A 36 -1.95 4.61 -12.17
C ASN A 36 -1.93 3.71 -13.42
N ALA A 37 -3.04 3.06 -13.77
CA ALA A 37 -3.10 2.10 -14.88
C ALA A 37 -2.86 2.73 -16.26
N GLY A 38 -3.10 4.03 -16.42
CA GLY A 38 -2.87 4.77 -17.67
C GLY A 38 -1.42 5.17 -17.92
N VAL A 39 -0.50 4.93 -16.97
CA VAL A 39 0.91 5.29 -17.13
C VAL A 39 1.61 4.25 -18.01
N THR A 40 2.09 4.69 -19.16
CA THR A 40 2.81 3.85 -20.14
C THR A 40 4.32 4.03 -20.11
N ASP A 41 4.82 5.16 -19.60
CA ASP A 41 6.25 5.45 -19.52
C ASP A 41 6.96 4.53 -18.52
N ALA A 42 7.98 3.81 -18.99
CA ALA A 42 8.71 2.83 -18.19
C ALA A 42 9.45 3.45 -17.00
N ARG A 43 9.94 4.70 -17.13
CA ARG A 43 10.64 5.39 -16.04
C ARG A 43 9.66 5.79 -14.94
N THR A 44 8.49 6.32 -15.29
CA THR A 44 7.43 6.63 -14.33
C THR A 44 6.95 5.35 -13.63
N ILE A 45 6.77 4.24 -14.36
CA ILE A 45 6.42 2.94 -13.75
C ILE A 45 7.49 2.48 -12.76
N ALA A 46 8.78 2.61 -13.08
CA ALA A 46 9.87 2.26 -12.18
C ALA A 46 9.85 3.12 -10.90
N ILE A 47 9.64 4.43 -11.04
CA ILE A 47 9.53 5.35 -9.90
C ILE A 47 8.32 5.01 -9.02
N LEU A 48 7.15 4.74 -9.62
CA LEU A 48 5.95 4.36 -8.88
C LEU A 48 6.14 3.03 -8.13
N ASN A 49 6.79 2.06 -8.77
CA ASN A 49 7.11 0.79 -8.12
C ASN A 49 8.12 0.97 -6.97
N HIS A 50 9.11 1.84 -7.13
CA HIS A 50 10.06 2.15 -6.06
C HIS A 50 9.34 2.82 -4.88
N LYS A 51 8.55 3.86 -5.13
CA LYS A 51 7.73 4.54 -4.12
C LYS A 51 6.81 3.56 -3.37
N GLY A 52 6.11 2.68 -4.08
CA GLY A 52 5.23 1.70 -3.46
C GLY A 52 5.97 0.65 -2.62
N ARG A 53 7.22 0.31 -2.96
CA ARG A 53 8.07 -0.56 -2.13
C ARG A 53 8.55 0.14 -0.88
N THR A 54 8.98 1.39 -0.99
CA THR A 54 9.39 2.22 0.15
C THR A 54 8.22 2.39 1.13
N GLU A 55 7.03 2.70 0.61
CA GLU A 55 5.83 2.86 1.43
C GLU A 55 5.47 1.58 2.20
N LEU A 56 5.56 0.42 1.52
CA LEU A 56 5.35 -0.87 2.17
C LEU A 56 6.37 -1.10 3.29
N GLN A 57 7.65 -0.84 3.02
CA GLN A 57 8.72 -1.01 4.00
C GLN A 57 8.53 -0.11 5.24
N GLU A 58 8.14 1.16 5.04
CA GLU A 58 7.86 2.09 6.13
C GLU A 58 6.67 1.63 6.99
N ALA A 59 5.63 1.07 6.37
CA ALA A 59 4.49 0.48 7.08
C ALA A 59 4.86 -0.81 7.82
N THR A 60 5.67 -1.69 7.24
CA THR A 60 6.13 -2.93 7.90
C THR A 60 7.04 -2.64 9.10
N LEU A 61 7.95 -1.66 8.96
CA LEU A 61 8.92 -1.30 10.00
C LEU A 61 8.35 -0.36 11.06
N GLN A 62 7.05 -0.03 10.99
CA GLN A 62 6.35 0.84 11.94
C GLN A 62 6.93 2.26 12.00
N TYR A 63 7.50 2.74 10.89
CA TYR A 63 8.02 4.11 10.80
C TYR A 63 6.91 5.14 10.56
N LYS A 64 5.70 4.70 10.23
CA LYS A 64 4.50 5.56 10.11
C LYS A 64 3.60 5.45 11.31
N THR A 65 2.80 6.49 11.52
CA THR A 65 1.70 6.50 12.49
C THR A 65 0.39 6.02 11.85
N LYS A 66 -0.59 5.59 12.68
CA LYS A 66 -1.94 5.21 12.24
C LYS A 66 -2.60 6.30 11.39
N ALA A 67 -2.45 7.57 11.78
CA ALA A 67 -3.02 8.71 11.07
C ALA A 67 -2.45 8.86 9.64
N GLN A 68 -1.14 8.64 9.46
CA GLN A 68 -0.50 8.68 8.15
C GLN A 68 -0.95 7.51 7.26
N LEU A 69 -1.22 6.35 7.86
CA LEU A 69 -1.71 5.17 7.14
C LEU A 69 -3.16 5.33 6.68
N MET A 70 -3.98 6.03 7.46
CA MET A 70 -5.39 6.32 7.15
C MET A 70 -5.58 7.50 6.16
N ALA A 71 -4.53 8.25 5.84
CA ALA A 71 -4.59 9.37 4.91
C ALA A 71 -4.52 8.96 3.42
N PHE A 72 -4.54 7.65 3.13
CA PHE A 72 -4.39 7.06 1.80
C PHE A 72 -5.69 6.89 1.00
#